data_AF-A0AAF1KMJ0-F1
#
_entry.id   AF-A0AAF1KMJ0-F1
#
_cell.length_a   1.000
_cell.length_b   1.000
_cell.length_c   1.000
_cell.angle_alpha   90.00
_cell.angle_beta   90.00
_cell.angle_gamma   90.00
#
_symmetry.space_group_name_H-M   'P 1'
#
loop_
_entity.id
_entity.type
_entity.pdbx_description
1 polymer ?
#
loop_
_entity_poly.entity_id
_entity_poly.type
_entity_poly.pdbx_seq_one_letter_code
_entity_poly.pdbx_strand_id
1 'polypeptide(L)'
;MAQDQTSGIDEAIRAAGGVEGLGDALGCAHSSVVRWRQRGRVPADRVVAIESATGVPRDRLRPDLYAQPARPGMAEAQAPFVAEARSLGLDPERIAEAALRTAVSDEKARRWAEENREAIAAHNAWVEEHGVILAKYRMF
;
A
#
# COMPACT_ATOMS: atom_id res chain seq x y z
N MET A 1 32.85 5.53 -18.59
CA MET A 1 32.76 6.39 -17.39
C MET A 1 32.50 5.47 -16.21
N ALA A 2 33.54 5.14 -15.45
CA ALA A 2 33.45 4.25 -14.31
C ALA A 2 32.74 5.01 -13.18
N GLN A 3 31.50 4.61 -12.87
CA GLN A 3 30.83 5.02 -11.64
C GLN A 3 31.69 4.44 -10.51
N ASP A 4 32.45 5.27 -9.82
CA ASP A 4 33.11 4.90 -8.57
C ASP A 4 32.00 4.70 -7.53
N GLN A 5 31.40 3.52 -7.56
CA GLN A 5 30.32 3.09 -6.69
C GLN A 5 30.92 2.84 -5.30
N THR A 6 31.32 3.91 -4.61
CA THR A 6 31.58 3.85 -3.17
C THR A 6 30.33 3.23 -2.54
N SER A 7 30.47 2.06 -1.94
CA SER A 7 29.34 1.35 -1.33
C SER A 7 28.69 2.27 -0.30
N GLY A 8 27.35 2.32 -0.23
CA GLY A 8 26.66 3.22 0.72
C GLY A 8 27.13 3.02 2.17
N ILE A 9 27.61 1.82 2.51
CA ILE A 9 28.23 1.56 3.81
C ILE A 9 29.60 2.24 3.99
N ASP A 10 30.44 2.32 2.96
CA ASP A 10 31.72 3.04 3.04
C ASP A 10 31.47 4.55 3.22
N GLU A 11 30.40 5.08 2.63
CA GLU A 11 29.94 6.45 2.85
C GLU A 11 29.50 6.66 4.31
N ALA A 12 28.70 5.75 4.86
CA ALA A 12 28.28 5.79 6.27
C ALA A 12 29.45 5.66 7.25
N ILE A 13 30.41 4.78 6.96
CA ILE A 13 31.64 4.62 7.76
C ILE A 13 32.44 5.92 7.77
N ARG A 14 32.59 6.56 6.61
CA ARG A 14 33.30 7.84 6.49
C ARG A 14 32.59 8.95 7.27
N ALA A 15 31.27 9.06 7.12
CA ALA A 15 30.46 10.06 7.79
C ALA A 15 30.48 9.92 9.32
N ALA A 16 30.55 8.68 9.83
CA ALA A 16 30.64 8.39 11.26
C ALA A 16 32.07 8.52 11.85
N GLY A 17 33.07 8.89 11.03
CA GLY A 17 34.46 9.01 11.49
C GLY A 17 35.22 7.68 11.61
N GLY A 18 34.71 6.60 11.01
CA GLY A 18 35.34 5.29 10.99
C GLY A 18 34.40 4.14 11.36
N VAL A 19 34.95 2.93 11.35
CA VAL A 19 34.19 1.70 11.66
C VAL A 19 33.80 1.67 13.14
N GLU A 20 34.69 2.13 14.04
CA GLU A 20 34.39 2.25 15.48
C GLU A 20 33.33 3.33 15.73
N GLY A 21 33.47 4.51 15.14
CA GLY A 21 32.47 5.59 15.28
C GLY A 21 31.07 5.17 14.81
N LEU A 22 30.98 4.40 13.70
CA LEU A 22 29.70 3.85 13.26
C LEU A 22 29.18 2.75 14.20
N GLY A 23 30.07 1.93 14.77
CA GLY A 23 29.72 0.91 15.76
C GLY A 23 29.13 1.52 17.03
N ASP A 24 29.81 2.54 17.56
CA ASP A 24 29.42 3.26 18.77
C ASP A 24 28.09 4.00 18.57
N ALA A 25 27.93 4.70 17.45
CA ALA A 25 26.68 5.41 17.13
C ALA A 25 25.46 4.48 16.99
N LEU A 26 25.67 3.22 16.59
CA LEU A 26 24.61 2.23 16.40
C LEU A 26 24.46 1.25 17.57
N GLY A 27 25.30 1.38 18.61
CA GLY A 27 25.41 0.42 19.71
C GLY A 27 25.66 -1.01 19.23
N CYS A 28 26.49 -1.18 18.20
CA CYS A 28 26.81 -2.50 17.64
C CYS A 28 28.31 -2.78 17.60
N ALA A 29 28.68 -4.05 17.71
CA ALA A 29 30.08 -4.45 17.71
C ALA A 29 30.76 -4.08 16.38
N HIS A 30 32.01 -3.61 16.44
CA HIS A 30 32.87 -3.33 15.27
C HIS A 30 32.83 -4.43 14.19
N SER A 31 32.83 -5.70 14.62
CA SER A 31 32.76 -6.87 13.73
C SER A 31 31.48 -6.93 12.89
N SER A 32 30.38 -6.32 13.34
CA SER A 32 29.13 -6.19 12.59
C SER A 32 29.32 -5.27 11.40
N VAL A 33 29.89 -4.09 11.62
CA VAL A 33 30.14 -3.09 10.58
C VAL A 33 31.12 -3.61 9.53
N VAL A 34 32.21 -4.26 9.96
CA VAL A 34 33.16 -4.92 9.05
C VAL A 34 32.47 -5.99 8.20
N ARG A 35 31.60 -6.80 8.81
CA ARG A 35 30.86 -7.86 8.11
C ARG A 35 29.90 -7.28 7.08
N TRP A 36 29.23 -6.18 7.38
CA TRP A 36 28.35 -5.49 6.43
C TRP A 36 29.16 -4.94 5.25
N ARG A 37 30.33 -4.34 5.53
CA ARG A 37 31.25 -3.81 4.52
C ARG A 37 31.75 -4.90 3.58
N GLN A 38 32.23 -6.03 4.12
CA GLN A 38 32.66 -7.20 3.34
C GLN A 38 31.54 -7.78 2.48
N ARG A 39 30.30 -7.75 2.99
CA ARG A 39 29.12 -8.23 2.28
C ARG A 39 28.53 -7.21 1.30
N GLY A 40 29.05 -5.98 1.29
CA GLY A 40 28.57 -4.86 0.50
C GLY A 40 27.12 -4.46 0.78
N ARG A 41 26.56 -4.84 1.94
CA ARG A 41 25.13 -4.62 2.25
C ARG A 41 24.86 -4.45 3.73
N VAL A 42 23.93 -3.54 4.03
CA VAL A 42 23.43 -3.25 5.38
C VAL A 42 22.15 -4.05 5.65
N PRO A 43 21.97 -4.64 6.85
CA PRO A 43 20.69 -5.24 7.25
C PRO A 43 19.53 -4.24 7.19
N ALA A 44 18.36 -4.66 6.70
CA ALA A 44 17.21 -3.77 6.49
C ALA A 44 16.81 -3.04 7.78
N ASP A 45 16.84 -3.75 8.92
CA ASP A 45 16.46 -3.23 10.24
C ASP A 45 17.38 -2.13 10.77
N ARG A 46 18.60 -2.02 10.23
CA ARG A 46 19.62 -1.04 10.68
C ARG A 46 19.71 0.19 9.78
N VAL A 47 19.05 0.19 8.62
CA VAL A 47 19.15 1.28 7.63
C VAL A 47 18.67 2.61 8.21
N VAL A 48 17.53 2.62 8.91
CA VAL A 48 16.98 3.85 9.52
C VAL A 48 17.89 4.39 10.62
N ALA A 49 18.48 3.51 11.43
CA ALA A 49 19.44 3.91 12.46
C ALA A 49 20.72 4.51 11.85
N ILE A 50 21.23 3.93 10.76
CA ILE A 50 22.41 4.44 10.06
C ILE A 50 22.12 5.78 9.39
N GLU A 51 20.99 5.93 8.70
CA GLU A 51 20.56 7.20 8.11
C GLU A 51 20.44 8.30 9.18
N SER A 52 19.88 7.97 10.34
CA SER A 52 19.73 8.93 11.45
C SER A 52 21.08 9.31 12.08
N ALA A 53 22.03 8.38 12.17
CA ALA A 53 23.34 8.62 12.77
C ALA A 53 24.34 9.30 11.82
N THR A 54 24.25 9.02 10.51
CA THR A 54 25.26 9.43 9.52
C THR A 54 24.75 10.43 8.49
N GLY A 55 23.43 10.61 8.37
CA GLY A 55 22.80 11.41 7.32
C GLY A 55 22.85 10.77 5.92
N VAL A 56 23.42 9.56 5.78
CA VAL A 56 23.48 8.86 4.49
C VAL A 56 22.09 8.35 4.13
N PRO A 57 21.53 8.76 2.97
CA PRO A 57 20.20 8.36 2.55
C PRO A 57 20.02 6.83 2.45
N ARG A 58 18.85 6.33 2.86
CA ARG A 58 18.53 4.89 2.84
C ARG A 58 18.55 4.23 1.46
N ASP A 59 18.29 4.98 0.39
CA ASP A 59 18.39 4.56 -1.01
C ASP A 59 19.84 4.31 -1.44
N ARG A 60 20.81 5.02 -0.86
CA ARG A 60 22.24 4.75 -1.04
C ARG A 60 22.69 3.52 -0.26
N LEU A 61 22.17 3.33 0.95
CA LEU A 61 22.51 2.19 1.81
C LEU A 61 21.94 0.86 1.30
N ARG A 62 20.70 0.90 0.80
CA ARG A 62 19.95 -0.26 0.29
C ARG A 62 19.09 0.15 -0.92
N PRO A 63 19.71 0.35 -2.10
CA PRO A 63 18.97 0.71 -3.31
C PRO A 63 17.97 -0.38 -3.71
N ASP A 64 18.27 -1.65 -3.43
CA ASP A 64 17.36 -2.78 -3.68
C ASP A 64 16.03 -2.69 -2.91
N LEU A 65 16.00 -2.01 -1.75
CA LEU A 65 14.77 -1.80 -0.99
C LEU A 65 14.12 -0.45 -1.29
N TYR A 66 14.94 0.60 -1.37
CA TYR A 66 14.47 1.98 -1.32
C TYR A 66 14.65 2.78 -2.61
N ALA A 67 15.42 2.28 -3.59
CA ALA A 67 15.48 2.90 -4.92
C ALA A 67 14.30 2.49 -5.82
N GLN A 68 13.26 1.87 -5.24
CA GLN A 68 12.02 1.69 -5.97
C GLN A 68 11.50 3.08 -6.36
N PRO A 69 11.35 3.38 -7.67
CA PRO A 69 10.74 4.63 -8.07
C PRO A 69 9.38 4.72 -7.39
N ALA A 70 9.05 5.90 -6.85
CA ALA A 70 7.74 6.15 -6.27
C ALA A 70 6.69 5.62 -7.24
N ARG A 71 5.88 4.64 -6.80
CA ARG A 71 4.78 4.18 -7.63
C ARG A 71 3.89 5.41 -7.85
N PRO A 72 3.50 5.68 -9.11
CA PRO A 72 2.65 6.82 -9.37
C PRO A 72 1.41 6.71 -8.48
N GLY A 73 0.99 7.84 -7.91
CA GLY A 73 -0.23 7.90 -7.15
C GLY A 73 -1.41 7.43 -8.00
N MET A 74 -2.51 7.00 -7.38
CA MET A 74 -3.70 6.55 -8.10
C MET A 74 -4.17 7.57 -9.16
N ALA A 75 -4.10 8.87 -8.83
CA ALA A 75 -4.42 9.95 -9.75
C ALA A 75 -3.44 10.03 -10.93
N GLU A 76 -2.14 9.90 -10.69
CA GLU A 76 -1.12 9.93 -11.74
C GLU A 76 -1.25 8.73 -12.68
N ALA A 77 -1.53 7.54 -12.13
CA ALA A 77 -1.79 6.33 -12.91
C ALA A 77 -3.07 6.46 -13.78
N GLN A 78 -4.07 7.22 -13.32
CA GLN A 78 -5.33 7.43 -14.03
C GLN A 78 -5.30 8.61 -15.01
N ALA A 79 -4.33 9.52 -14.88
CA ALA A 79 -4.20 10.71 -15.69
C ALA A 79 -4.33 10.50 -17.22
N PRO A 80 -3.71 9.47 -17.85
CA PRO A 80 -3.86 9.25 -19.28
C PRO A 80 -5.31 8.92 -19.67
N PHE A 81 -5.99 8.08 -18.88
CA PHE A 81 -7.38 7.68 -19.14
C PHE A 81 -8.35 8.83 -18.90
N VAL A 82 -8.11 9.66 -17.89
CA VAL A 82 -8.90 10.87 -17.62
C VAL A 82 -8.75 11.88 -18.76
N ALA A 83 -7.53 12.07 -19.28
CA ALA A 83 -7.29 12.94 -20.42
C ALA A 83 -7.97 12.45 -21.70
N GLU A 84 -7.92 11.14 -21.96
CA GLU A 84 -8.60 10.49 -23.09
C GLU A 84 -10.13 10.58 -22.97
N ALA A 85 -10.69 10.30 -21.79
CA ALA A 85 -12.13 10.45 -21.55
C ALA A 85 -12.61 11.88 -21.87
N ARG A 86 -11.86 12.90 -21.42
CA ARG A 86 -12.19 14.30 -21.70
C ARG A 86 -12.06 14.66 -23.18
N SER A 87 -11.08 14.12 -23.90
CA SER A 87 -10.95 14.36 -25.34
C SER A 87 -12.10 13.76 -26.14
N LEU A 88 -12.71 12.69 -25.62
CA LEU A 88 -13.91 12.05 -26.15
C LEU A 88 -15.23 12.71 -25.69
N GLY A 89 -15.16 13.77 -24.87
CA GLY A 89 -16.35 14.45 -24.33
C GLY A 89 -17.07 13.68 -23.22
N LEU A 90 -16.41 12.70 -22.61
CA LEU A 90 -16.91 12.00 -21.44
C LEU A 90 -16.55 12.78 -20.15
N ASP A 91 -17.38 12.62 -19.12
CA ASP A 91 -17.14 13.14 -17.77
C ASP A 91 -16.54 12.01 -16.90
N PRO A 92 -15.20 11.93 -16.77
CA PRO A 92 -14.56 10.82 -16.06
C PRO A 92 -14.86 10.83 -14.57
N GLU A 93 -15.06 11.99 -13.95
CA GLU A 93 -15.44 12.11 -12.54
C GLU A 93 -16.81 11.47 -12.31
N ARG A 94 -17.79 11.78 -13.16
CA ARG A 94 -19.13 11.18 -13.09
C ARG A 94 -19.12 9.67 -13.35
N ILE A 95 -18.31 9.22 -14.30
CA ILE A 95 -18.15 7.79 -14.62
C ILE A 95 -17.55 7.03 -13.43
N ALA A 96 -16.47 7.57 -12.85
CA ALA A 96 -15.79 6.97 -11.70
C ALA A 96 -16.71 6.90 -10.47
N GLU A 97 -17.45 7.97 -10.19
CA GLU A 97 -18.43 8.02 -9.10
C GLU A 97 -19.51 6.93 -9.27
N ALA A 98 -20.08 6.82 -10.47
CA ALA A 98 -21.12 5.83 -10.75
C ALA A 98 -20.59 4.40 -10.59
N ALA A 99 -19.41 4.11 -11.13
CA ALA A 99 -18.79 2.79 -11.04
C ALA A 99 -18.52 2.38 -9.58
N LEU A 100 -17.98 3.31 -8.77
CA LEU A 100 -17.73 3.06 -7.35
C LEU A 100 -19.03 2.87 -6.57
N ARG A 101 -20.06 3.69 -6.83
CA ARG A 101 -21.37 3.56 -6.18
C ARG A 101 -21.96 2.18 -6.42
N THR A 102 -22.00 1.73 -7.68
CA THR A 102 -22.53 0.42 -8.05
C THR A 102 -21.73 -0.71 -7.42
N ALA A 103 -20.40 -0.67 -7.52
CA ALA A 103 -19.55 -1.72 -6.94
C ALA A 103 -19.74 -1.85 -5.42
N VAL A 104 -19.88 -0.72 -4.70
CA VAL A 104 -20.10 -0.72 -3.25
C VAL A 104 -21.51 -1.19 -2.89
N SER A 105 -22.54 -0.77 -3.64
CA SER A 105 -23.91 -1.22 -3.38
C SER A 105 -24.07 -2.71 -3.61
N ASP A 106 -23.47 -3.24 -4.66
CA ASP A 106 -23.55 -4.66 -5.00
C ASP A 106 -22.86 -5.52 -3.92
N GLU A 107 -21.69 -5.09 -3.46
CA GLU A 107 -20.99 -5.79 -2.38
C GLU A 107 -21.76 -5.74 -1.06
N LYS A 108 -22.35 -4.59 -0.73
CA LYS A 108 -23.23 -4.46 0.44
C LYS A 108 -24.47 -5.35 0.32
N ALA A 109 -25.09 -5.41 -0.85
CA ALA A 109 -26.24 -6.27 -1.10
C ALA A 109 -25.88 -7.75 -0.95
N ARG A 110 -24.71 -8.17 -1.46
CA ARG A 110 -24.20 -9.53 -1.30
C ARG A 110 -24.02 -9.92 0.17
N ARG A 111 -23.38 -9.04 0.97
CA ARG A 111 -23.18 -9.27 2.41
C ARG A 111 -24.51 -9.29 3.16
N TRP A 112 -25.39 -8.35 2.86
CA TRP A 112 -26.73 -8.30 3.45
C TRP A 112 -27.51 -9.59 3.17
N ALA A 113 -27.50 -10.08 1.93
CA ALA A 113 -28.20 -11.32 1.56
C ALA A 113 -27.64 -12.57 2.27
N GLU A 114 -26.35 -12.59 2.59
CA GLU A 114 -25.74 -13.67 3.37
C GLU A 114 -26.14 -13.59 4.85
N GLU A 115 -26.01 -12.41 5.45
CA GLU A 115 -26.37 -12.17 6.86
C GLU A 115 -27.86 -12.36 7.12
N ASN A 116 -28.71 -11.97 6.17
CA ASN A 116 -30.17 -12.01 6.31
C ASN A 116 -30.77 -13.28 5.73
N ARG A 117 -29.98 -14.24 5.25
CA ARG A 117 -30.49 -15.45 4.58
C ARG A 117 -31.47 -16.21 5.45
N GLU A 118 -31.13 -16.44 6.71
CA GLU A 118 -31.98 -17.17 7.65
C GLU A 118 -33.25 -16.37 8.01
N ALA A 119 -33.12 -15.06 8.20
CA ALA A 119 -34.25 -14.18 8.48
C ALA A 119 -35.22 -14.10 7.28
N ILE A 120 -34.68 -14.01 6.05
CA ILE A 120 -35.44 -14.03 4.80
C ILE A 120 -36.11 -15.40 4.61
N ALA A 121 -35.40 -16.50 4.86
CA ALA A 121 -35.96 -17.84 4.76
C ALA A 121 -37.09 -18.07 5.77
N ALA A 122 -36.91 -17.67 7.03
CA ALA A 122 -37.93 -17.75 8.07
C ALA A 122 -39.15 -16.87 7.72
N HIS A 123 -38.92 -15.65 7.20
CA HIS A 123 -39.98 -14.77 6.75
C HIS A 123 -40.76 -15.35 5.56
N ASN A 124 -40.04 -15.88 4.56
CA ASN A 124 -40.66 -16.51 3.40
C ASN A 124 -41.49 -17.74 3.79
N ALA A 125 -40.95 -18.61 4.67
CA ALA A 125 -41.68 -19.77 5.18
C ALA A 125 -42.96 -19.35 5.94
N TRP A 126 -42.86 -18.30 6.76
CA TRP A 126 -44.03 -17.76 7.46
C TRP A 126 -45.09 -17.22 6.48
N VAL A 127 -44.67 -16.52 5.42
CA VAL A 127 -45.55 -16.01 4.35
C VAL A 127 -46.18 -17.15 3.54
N GLU A 128 -45.46 -18.24 3.27
CA GLU A 128 -46.03 -19.42 2.59
C GLU A 128 -47.10 -20.10 3.44
N GLU A 129 -46.87 -20.22 4.75
CA GLU A 129 -47.81 -20.88 5.66
C GLU A 129 -49.03 -20.00 6.00
N HIS A 130 -48.82 -18.70 6.20
CA HIS A 130 -49.84 -17.79 6.74
C HIS A 130 -50.39 -16.77 5.72
N GLY A 131 -49.79 -16.72 4.53
CA GLY A 131 -50.06 -15.69 3.53
C GLY A 131 -49.46 -14.33 3.90
N VAL A 132 -49.56 -13.37 2.99
CA VAL A 132 -49.11 -11.99 3.26
C VAL A 132 -50.12 -11.31 4.19
N ILE A 133 -49.67 -10.84 5.37
CA ILE A 133 -50.51 -10.24 6.43
C ILE A 133 -51.50 -9.18 5.90
N LEU A 134 -51.08 -8.40 4.92
CA LEU A 134 -51.84 -7.27 4.37
C LEU A 134 -52.57 -7.59 3.07
N ALA A 135 -52.56 -8.85 2.60
CA ALA A 135 -53.26 -9.26 1.37
C ALA A 135 -54.75 -8.90 1.39
N LYS A 136 -55.38 -8.96 2.58
CA LYS A 136 -56.79 -8.61 2.80
C LYS A 136 -57.15 -7.13 2.61
N TYR A 137 -56.16 -6.23 2.48
CA TYR A 137 -56.40 -4.80 2.25
C TYR A 137 -55.86 -4.32 0.89
N ARG A 138 -55.40 -5.23 0.03
CA ARG A 138 -54.93 -4.89 -1.32
C ARG A 138 -56.15 -4.61 -2.21
N MET A 139 -56.44 -3.34 -2.45
CA MET A 139 -57.45 -2.93 -3.45
C MET A 139 -56.88 -3.14 -4.85
N PHE A 140 -57.72 -3.64 -5.77
CA PHE A 140 -57.37 -3.94 -7.16
C PHE A 140 -57.35 -2.68 -8.03
#